data_AF-A0A3A4RPV9-F1
#
_entry.id   AF-A0A3A4RPV9-F1
#
_cell.length_a   1.000
_cell.length_b   1.000
_cell.length_c   1.000
_cell.angle_alpha   90.00
_cell.angle_beta   90.00
_cell.angle_gamma   90.00
#
_symmetry.space_group_name_H-M   'P 1'
#
loop_
_entity.id
_entity.type
_entity.pdbx_description
1 polymer ?
#
loop_
_entity_poly.entity_id
_entity_poly.type
_entity_poly.pdbx_seq_one_letter_code
_entity_poly.pdbx_strand_id
1 'polypeptide(L)'
;MIEQQLWHPVIASHQVREAPVACALLGQPLVLWREQGHDEHRVHAWADQCPHRGARLSLGRVLIGLHGARLECPYHGWQFGGAGRCQHVPAAPDFVPPPAHCATVFEAQERHGLVWVRLRPPAAQPLAAGLSEPPAFAPGDDPAWRTVLCGPYDLNTSAPRLVENFLDLSHFGFVHEGWLGERGHAQVQTGTVEEGVDGAGLVVRDARAWQPRVAKYF
;
A
#
# COMPACT_ATOMS: atom_id res chain seq x y z
N MET A 1 -17.72 -0.67 -2.63
CA MET A 1 -16.71 0.27 -3.14
C MET A 1 -15.63 -0.55 -3.81
N ILE A 2 -15.39 -0.32 -5.09
CA ILE A 2 -14.41 -1.08 -5.89
C ILE A 2 -13.00 -0.93 -5.33
N GLU A 3 -12.72 0.22 -4.72
CA GLU A 3 -11.45 0.58 -4.09
C GLU A 3 -11.03 -0.42 -3.01
N GLN A 4 -11.98 -1.01 -2.29
CA GLN A 4 -11.65 -2.03 -1.27
C GLN A 4 -11.17 -3.35 -1.89
N GLN A 5 -11.41 -3.56 -3.18
CA GLN A 5 -10.99 -4.74 -3.96
C GLN A 5 -9.69 -4.50 -4.74
N LEU A 6 -9.15 -3.29 -4.72
CA LEU A 6 -7.89 -2.94 -5.39
C LEU A 6 -6.73 -2.99 -4.39
N TRP A 7 -5.52 -3.16 -4.92
CA TRP A 7 -4.28 -3.08 -4.16
C TRP A 7 -3.88 -1.62 -3.93
N HIS A 8 -3.63 -1.25 -2.67
CA HIS A 8 -3.15 0.08 -2.30
C HIS A 8 -1.80 -0.02 -1.58
N PRO A 9 -0.81 0.82 -1.92
CA PRO A 9 0.41 0.89 -1.15
C PRO A 9 0.12 1.59 0.18
N VAL A 10 0.50 0.99 1.29
CA VAL A 10 0.18 1.54 2.64
C VAL A 10 1.42 2.02 3.40
N ILE A 11 2.60 1.46 3.13
CA ILE A 11 3.85 1.84 3.77
C ILE A 11 5.05 1.32 2.96
N ALA A 12 6.24 1.90 3.14
CA ALA A 12 7.45 1.29 2.63
C ALA A 12 7.78 0.01 3.41
N SER A 13 8.16 -1.05 2.68
CA SER A 13 8.41 -2.39 3.23
C SER A 13 9.40 -2.38 4.40
N HIS A 14 10.50 -1.63 4.27
CA HIS A 14 11.55 -1.54 5.29
C HIS A 14 11.11 -0.86 6.61
N GLN A 15 9.93 -0.22 6.64
CA GLN A 15 9.39 0.39 7.85
C GLN A 15 8.66 -0.65 8.72
N VAL A 16 8.17 -1.74 8.14
CA VAL A 16 7.67 -2.88 8.93
C VAL A 16 8.90 -3.71 9.33
N ARG A 17 9.22 -3.74 10.62
CA ARG A 17 10.40 -4.44 11.14
C ARG A 17 9.97 -5.53 12.13
N GLU A 18 10.58 -5.58 13.31
CA GLU A 18 10.27 -6.52 14.38
C GLU A 18 8.98 -6.16 15.12
N ALA A 19 8.74 -4.86 15.34
CA ALA A 19 7.53 -4.37 15.98
C ALA A 19 6.37 -4.27 14.96
N PRO A 20 5.12 -4.55 15.38
CA PRO A 20 3.96 -4.27 14.55
C PRO A 20 3.81 -2.75 14.34
N VAL A 21 3.30 -2.36 13.18
CA VAL A 21 3.16 -0.96 12.77
C VAL A 21 1.69 -0.66 12.47
N ALA A 22 1.19 0.46 13.00
CA ALA A 22 -0.14 0.95 12.67
C ALA A 22 -0.12 1.72 11.35
N CYS A 23 -1.15 1.51 10.52
CA CYS A 23 -1.47 2.41 9.41
C CYS A 23 -2.99 2.44 9.18
N ALA A 24 -3.45 3.14 8.15
CA ALA A 24 -4.86 3.15 7.78
C ALA A 24 -5.01 3.11 6.25
N LEU A 25 -6.07 2.46 5.79
CA LEU A 25 -6.44 2.39 4.37
C LEU A 25 -7.94 2.60 4.22
N LEU A 26 -8.36 3.60 3.45
CA LEU A 26 -9.79 3.90 3.22
C LEU A 26 -10.61 4.02 4.53
N GLY A 27 -10.00 4.59 5.56
CA GLY A 27 -10.59 4.73 6.90
C GLY A 27 -10.55 3.48 7.78
N GLN A 28 -10.07 2.33 7.27
CA GLN A 28 -9.86 1.11 8.04
C GLN A 28 -8.52 1.19 8.81
N PRO A 29 -8.51 1.15 10.15
CA PRO A 29 -7.27 1.00 10.91
C PRO A 29 -6.66 -0.39 10.68
N LEU A 30 -5.37 -0.41 10.39
CA LEU A 30 -4.60 -1.61 10.08
C LEU A 30 -3.42 -1.79 11.04
N VAL A 31 -3.10 -3.04 11.33
CA VAL A 31 -1.82 -3.45 11.88
C VAL A 31 -1.05 -4.24 10.83
N LEU A 32 0.18 -3.81 10.55
CA LEU A 32 1.14 -4.52 9.73
C LEU A 32 2.17 -5.18 10.63
N TRP A 33 2.48 -6.45 10.40
CA TRP A 33 3.51 -7.13 11.15
C TRP A 33 4.20 -8.20 10.30
N ARG A 34 5.41 -8.60 10.69
CA ARG A 34 6.19 -9.60 9.96
C ARG A 34 6.27 -10.90 10.73
N GLU A 35 5.98 -11.97 10.01
CA GLU A 35 6.43 -13.29 10.39
C GLU A 35 7.88 -13.44 9.90
N GLN A 36 8.82 -13.38 10.83
CA GLN A 36 10.22 -13.63 10.51
C GLN A 36 10.49 -15.15 10.54
N GLY A 37 10.66 -15.75 9.36
CA GLY A 37 11.14 -17.12 9.19
C GLY A 37 12.62 -17.18 8.77
N HIS A 38 13.16 -18.39 8.67
CA HIS A 38 14.56 -18.64 8.30
C HIS A 38 14.87 -18.38 6.81
N ASP A 39 13.89 -18.59 5.90
CA ASP A 39 14.09 -18.48 4.44
C ASP A 39 13.14 -17.48 3.74
N GLU A 40 11.99 -17.16 4.33
CA GLU A 40 11.05 -16.16 3.79
C GLU A 40 10.43 -15.31 4.92
N HIS A 41 10.31 -14.01 4.66
CA HIS A 41 9.60 -13.08 5.52
C HIS A 41 8.23 -12.81 4.91
N ARG A 42 7.16 -13.06 5.66
CA ARG A 42 5.80 -12.75 5.22
C ARG A 42 5.26 -11.55 5.99
N VAL A 43 4.85 -10.52 5.27
CA VAL A 43 4.09 -9.40 5.84
C VAL A 43 2.63 -9.80 5.97
N HIS A 44 2.02 -9.42 7.09
CA HIS A 44 0.61 -9.60 7.39
C HIS A 44 -0.06 -8.24 7.56
N ALA A 45 -1.29 -8.09 7.08
CA ALA A 45 -2.10 -6.88 7.30
C ALA A 45 -3.45 -7.26 7.90
N TRP A 46 -3.74 -6.82 9.12
CA TRP A 46 -4.98 -7.12 9.83
C TRP A 46 -5.71 -5.84 10.23
N ALA A 47 -6.97 -5.94 10.63
CA ALA A 47 -7.62 -4.85 11.36
C ALA A 47 -6.84 -4.59 12.66
N ASP A 48 -6.59 -3.33 13.01
CA ASP A 48 -5.89 -2.94 14.24
C ASP A 48 -6.80 -3.07 15.48
N GLN A 49 -7.40 -4.23 15.67
CA GLN A 49 -8.42 -4.47 16.68
C GLN A 49 -8.38 -5.93 17.14
N CYS A 50 -8.13 -6.13 18.43
CA CYS A 50 -8.16 -7.45 19.04
C CYS A 50 -9.61 -7.94 19.18
N PRO A 51 -9.95 -9.16 18.73
CA PRO A 51 -11.32 -9.69 18.79
C PRO A 51 -11.84 -9.94 20.22
N HIS A 52 -10.98 -9.85 21.24
CA HIS A 52 -11.38 -10.02 22.64
C HIS A 52 -12.11 -8.79 23.22
N ARG A 53 -11.45 -7.63 23.20
CA ARG A 53 -11.92 -6.38 23.82
C ARG A 53 -11.57 -5.11 23.04
N GLY A 54 -11.20 -5.25 21.76
CA GLY A 54 -10.98 -4.12 20.86
C GLY A 54 -9.66 -3.37 21.04
N ALA A 55 -8.73 -3.85 21.87
CA ALA A 55 -7.39 -3.27 21.98
C ALA A 55 -6.66 -3.23 20.63
N ARG A 56 -5.89 -2.17 20.39
CA ARG A 56 -5.07 -2.04 19.19
C ARG A 56 -3.94 -3.06 19.21
N LEU A 57 -3.87 -3.90 18.18
CA LEU A 57 -2.86 -4.94 18.04
C LEU A 57 -1.50 -4.37 17.64
N SER A 58 -1.47 -3.20 17.01
CA SER A 58 -0.27 -2.43 16.68
C SER A 58 0.52 -1.95 17.90
N LEU A 59 -0.10 -1.92 19.08
CA LEU A 59 0.57 -1.62 20.34
C LEU A 59 1.14 -2.89 21.02
N GLY A 60 0.97 -4.05 20.37
CA GLY A 60 1.45 -5.35 20.83
C GLY A 60 2.90 -5.62 20.44
N ARG A 61 3.25 -6.90 20.36
CA ARG A 61 4.57 -7.36 19.94
C ARG A 61 4.49 -8.64 19.12
N VAL A 62 5.46 -8.82 18.22
CA VAL A 62 5.65 -10.09 17.52
C VAL A 62 6.49 -11.01 18.41
N LEU A 63 5.97 -12.20 18.67
CA LEU A 63 6.68 -13.29 19.34
C LEU A 63 7.19 -14.27 18.30
N ILE A 64 8.44 -14.70 18.44
CA ILE A 64 9.04 -15.73 17.60
C ILE A 64 9.34 -16.93 18.50
N GLY A 65 8.78 -18.08 18.17
CA GLY A 65 8.98 -19.32 18.92
C GLY A 65 9.09 -20.54 18.02
N LEU A 66 9.25 -21.71 18.64
CA LEU A 66 9.40 -23.00 17.95
C LEU A 66 8.24 -23.36 17.01
N HIS A 67 7.07 -22.73 17.20
CA HIS A 67 5.85 -22.99 16.43
C HIS A 67 5.50 -21.83 15.49
N GLY A 68 6.48 -21.01 15.11
CA GLY A 68 6.31 -19.86 14.22
C GLY A 68 6.08 -18.54 14.95
N ALA A 69 5.83 -17.48 14.17
CA ALA A 69 5.61 -16.15 14.71
C ALA A 69 4.15 -15.93 15.11
N ARG A 70 3.93 -15.14 16.16
CA ARG A 70 2.60 -14.78 16.65
C ARG A 70 2.54 -13.29 16.97
N LEU A 71 1.41 -12.66 16.71
CA LEU A 71 1.15 -11.31 17.20
C LEU A 71 0.46 -11.40 18.57
N GLU A 72 1.10 -10.85 19.60
CA GLU A 72 0.56 -10.79 20.94
C GLU A 72 -0.14 -9.45 21.21
N CYS A 73 -1.40 -9.52 21.64
CA CYS A 73 -2.18 -8.35 22.04
C CYS A 73 -1.64 -7.76 23.35
N PRO A 74 -1.46 -6.42 23.43
CA PRO A 74 -0.87 -5.78 24.60
C PRO A 74 -1.77 -5.77 25.84
N TYR A 75 -3.06 -6.09 25.69
CA TYR A 75 -4.00 -5.98 26.79
C TYR A 75 -3.99 -7.22 27.69
N HIS A 76 -4.28 -8.40 27.12
CA HIS A 76 -4.40 -9.65 27.86
C HIS A 76 -3.46 -10.74 27.34
N GLY A 77 -2.51 -10.39 26.48
CA GLY A 77 -1.53 -11.32 25.92
C GLY A 77 -2.12 -12.39 24.99
N TRP A 78 -3.32 -12.19 24.44
CA TRP A 78 -3.87 -13.13 23.44
C TRP A 78 -2.95 -13.16 22.23
N GLN A 79 -2.58 -14.37 21.79
CA GLN A 79 -1.63 -14.57 20.71
C GLN A 79 -2.33 -15.13 19.48
N PHE A 80 -2.06 -14.53 18.33
CA PHE A 80 -2.69 -14.86 17.05
C PHE A 80 -1.62 -15.26 16.04
N GLY A 81 -1.84 -16.33 15.27
CA GLY A 81 -0.94 -16.72 14.17
C GLY A 81 -1.28 -15.97 12.87
N GLY A 82 -0.51 -16.17 11.80
CA GLY A 82 -0.64 -15.48 10.50
C GLY A 82 -2.06 -15.45 9.91
N ALA A 83 -2.84 -16.52 10.09
CA ALA A 83 -4.23 -16.60 9.64
C ALA A 83 -5.24 -15.89 10.57
N GLY A 84 -4.77 -15.09 11.53
CA GLY A 84 -5.57 -14.35 12.50
C GLY A 84 -6.15 -15.20 13.65
N ARG A 85 -6.13 -16.54 13.56
CA ARG A 85 -6.70 -17.43 14.57
C ARG A 85 -5.97 -17.28 15.91
N CYS A 86 -6.72 -17.16 17.01
CA CYS A 86 -6.16 -17.19 18.36
C CYS A 86 -5.56 -18.58 18.63
N GLN A 87 -4.31 -18.61 19.06
CA GLN A 87 -3.56 -19.85 19.30
C GLN A 87 -3.14 -20.02 20.75
N HIS A 88 -3.20 -18.95 21.56
CA HIS A 88 -2.85 -19.01 22.97
C HIS A 88 -3.52 -17.88 23.76
N VAL A 89 -4.05 -18.22 24.93
CA VAL A 89 -4.64 -17.30 25.90
C VAL A 89 -3.90 -17.49 27.24
N PRO A 90 -2.99 -16.59 27.64
CA PRO A 90 -2.14 -16.81 28.82
C PRO A 90 -2.90 -17.06 30.12
N ALA A 91 -4.07 -16.43 30.29
CA ALA A 91 -4.91 -16.61 31.47
C ALA A 91 -5.61 -17.98 31.54
N ALA A 92 -5.67 -18.71 30.43
CA ALA A 92 -6.29 -20.02 30.32
C ALA A 92 -5.51 -20.87 29.29
N PRO A 93 -4.31 -21.37 29.64
CA PRO A 93 -3.40 -22.00 28.69
C PRO A 93 -3.96 -23.27 28.04
N ASP A 94 -4.85 -23.98 28.73
CA ASP A 94 -5.54 -25.19 28.22
C ASP A 94 -6.81 -24.88 27.41
N PHE A 95 -7.21 -23.60 27.33
CA PHE A 95 -8.37 -23.19 26.56
C PHE A 95 -8.08 -23.32 25.06
N VAL A 96 -8.97 -24.02 24.34
CA VAL A 96 -8.94 -24.13 22.89
C VAL A 96 -9.87 -23.07 22.30
N PRO A 97 -9.35 -21.98 21.70
CA PRO A 97 -10.20 -20.91 21.18
C PRO A 97 -11.04 -21.42 20.00
N PRO A 98 -12.38 -21.21 19.98
CA PRO A 98 -13.18 -21.54 18.82
C PRO A 98 -12.79 -20.70 17.59
N PRO A 99 -13.16 -21.13 16.36
CA PRO A 99 -12.80 -20.45 15.11
C PRO A 99 -13.17 -18.96 15.05
N ALA A 100 -14.21 -18.53 15.77
CA ALA A 100 -14.64 -17.14 15.83
C ALA A 100 -13.67 -16.21 16.57
N HIS A 101 -12.74 -16.73 17.38
CA HIS A 101 -11.67 -15.93 18.00
C HIS A 101 -10.54 -15.71 17.01
N CYS A 102 -10.83 -14.92 15.97
CA CYS A 102 -9.94 -14.63 14.88
C CYS A 102 -9.83 -13.11 14.69
N ALA A 103 -8.60 -12.62 14.51
CA ALA A 103 -8.40 -11.27 14.00
C ALA A 103 -8.92 -11.17 12.57
N THR A 104 -9.42 -10.00 12.17
CA THR A 104 -9.79 -9.75 10.77
C THR A 104 -8.52 -9.59 9.93
N VAL A 105 -8.28 -10.55 9.04
CA VAL A 105 -7.10 -10.57 8.15
C VAL A 105 -7.47 -9.98 6.79
N PHE A 106 -6.58 -9.15 6.25
CA PHE A 106 -6.62 -8.63 4.89
C PHE A 106 -5.49 -9.23 4.06
N GLU A 107 -5.59 -9.14 2.75
CA GLU A 107 -4.52 -9.58 1.86
C GLU A 107 -3.38 -8.56 1.86
N ALA A 108 -2.15 -9.06 1.91
CA ALA A 108 -0.95 -8.24 1.90
C ALA A 108 0.10 -8.84 0.96
N GLN A 109 0.80 -7.99 0.23
CA GLN A 109 1.88 -8.39 -0.68
C GLN A 109 3.01 -7.37 -0.61
N GLU A 110 4.24 -7.85 -0.72
CA GLU A 110 5.41 -6.98 -0.86
C GLU A 110 5.84 -6.93 -2.32
N ARG A 111 5.94 -5.72 -2.86
CA ARG A 111 6.38 -5.52 -4.23
C ARG A 111 6.94 -4.12 -4.39
N HIS A 112 8.03 -3.98 -5.15
CA HIS A 112 8.65 -2.69 -5.46
C HIS A 112 9.05 -1.89 -4.20
N GLY A 113 9.46 -2.58 -3.13
CA GLY A 113 9.85 -1.95 -1.86
C GLY A 113 8.69 -1.40 -1.03
N LEU A 114 7.44 -1.70 -1.40
CA LEU A 114 6.21 -1.25 -0.73
C LEU A 114 5.42 -2.46 -0.19
N VAL A 115 4.67 -2.24 0.89
CA VAL A 115 3.61 -3.15 1.32
C VAL A 115 2.30 -2.71 0.68
N TRP A 116 1.68 -3.63 -0.04
CA TRP A 116 0.39 -3.47 -0.69
C TRP A 116 -0.67 -4.21 0.11
N VAL A 117 -1.84 -3.59 0.28
CA VAL A 117 -2.97 -4.19 0.99
C VAL A 117 -4.23 -4.12 0.15
N ARG A 118 -5.02 -5.20 0.18
CA ARG A 118 -6.36 -5.30 -0.38
C ARG A 118 -7.35 -5.69 0.72
N LEU A 119 -8.36 -4.85 0.95
CA LEU A 119 -9.28 -5.00 2.09
C LEU A 119 -10.39 -6.05 1.86
N ARG A 120 -10.71 -6.34 0.60
CA ARG A 120 -11.67 -7.37 0.23
C ARG A 120 -11.17 -8.12 -1.00
N PRO A 121 -11.39 -9.44 -1.08
CA PRO A 121 -11.17 -10.13 -2.33
C PRO A 121 -12.08 -9.54 -3.43
N PRO A 122 -11.67 -9.62 -4.71
CA PRO A 122 -12.53 -9.27 -5.83
C PRO A 122 -13.89 -9.96 -5.73
N ALA A 123 -14.95 -9.28 -6.18
CA ALA A 123 -16.26 -9.91 -6.31
C ALA A 123 -16.21 -11.05 -7.35
N ALA A 124 -17.32 -11.79 -7.50
CA ALA A 124 -17.43 -12.87 -8.49
C ALA A 124 -17.16 -12.40 -9.93
N GLN A 125 -17.31 -11.10 -10.22
CA GLN A 125 -16.89 -10.52 -11.48
C GLN A 125 -15.39 -10.19 -11.41
N PRO A 126 -14.57 -10.71 -12.33
CA PRO A 126 -13.14 -10.46 -12.34
C PRO A 126 -12.85 -8.97 -12.53
N LEU A 127 -11.81 -8.48 -11.86
CA LEU A 127 -11.27 -7.15 -12.11
C LEU A 127 -10.73 -7.08 -13.54
N ALA A 128 -10.70 -5.86 -14.10
CA ALA A 128 -10.03 -5.63 -15.39
C ALA A 128 -8.57 -6.12 -15.35
N ALA A 129 -8.06 -6.53 -16.51
CA ALA A 129 -6.69 -6.99 -16.64
C ALA A 129 -5.70 -5.95 -16.08
N GLY A 130 -4.73 -6.41 -15.29
CA GLY A 130 -3.74 -5.55 -14.64
C GLY A 130 -4.14 -4.98 -13.27
N LEU A 131 -5.39 -5.19 -12.81
CA LEU A 131 -5.84 -4.75 -11.47
C LEU A 131 -5.86 -5.88 -10.41
N SER A 132 -5.61 -7.12 -10.82
CA SER A 132 -5.62 -8.28 -9.93
C SER A 132 -4.41 -8.35 -9.00
N GLU A 133 -3.29 -7.76 -9.43
CA GLU A 133 -1.99 -7.68 -8.75
C GLU A 133 -1.65 -6.21 -8.46
N PRO A 134 -0.72 -5.93 -7.53
CA PRO A 134 -0.14 -4.60 -7.38
C PRO A 134 0.40 -4.08 -8.73
N PRO A 135 0.26 -2.78 -9.03
CA PRO A 135 0.79 -2.17 -10.24
C PRO A 135 2.27 -2.53 -10.48
N ALA A 136 2.57 -2.91 -11.72
CA ALA A 136 3.94 -3.12 -12.16
C ALA A 136 4.58 -1.78 -12.55
N PHE A 137 5.82 -1.55 -12.14
CA PHE A 137 6.61 -0.39 -12.57
C PHE A 137 7.74 -0.85 -13.48
N ALA A 138 7.82 -0.29 -14.70
CA ALA A 138 8.96 -0.50 -15.58
C ALA A 138 10.17 0.30 -15.07
N PRO A 139 11.40 -0.25 -15.12
CA PRO A 139 11.80 -1.51 -15.77
C PRO A 139 11.75 -2.76 -14.86
N GLY A 140 11.10 -2.70 -13.70
CA GLY A 140 10.99 -3.83 -12.77
C GLY A 140 12.26 -4.03 -11.96
N ASP A 141 12.74 -5.28 -11.90
CA ASP A 141 13.91 -5.69 -11.10
C ASP A 141 15.22 -5.71 -11.92
N ASP A 142 15.26 -4.95 -13.03
CA ASP A 142 16.46 -4.82 -13.86
C ASP A 142 17.62 -4.21 -13.03
N PRO A 143 18.74 -4.93 -12.83
CA PRO A 143 19.85 -4.46 -12.00
C PRO A 143 20.59 -3.25 -12.59
N ALA A 144 20.34 -2.89 -13.86
CA ALA A 144 20.86 -1.66 -14.44
C ALA A 144 20.20 -0.40 -13.84
N TRP A 145 19.07 -0.56 -13.14
CA TRP A 145 18.30 0.54 -12.56
C TRP A 145 18.34 0.51 -11.04
N ARG A 146 18.36 1.71 -10.44
CA ARG A 146 18.20 1.88 -8.99
C ARG A 146 16.83 2.45 -8.69
N THR A 147 16.02 1.70 -7.96
CA THR A 147 14.75 2.19 -7.43
C THR A 147 15.00 3.06 -6.19
N VAL A 148 14.44 4.27 -6.21
CA VAL A 148 14.46 5.19 -5.06
C VAL A 148 13.02 5.49 -4.67
N LEU A 149 12.65 5.16 -3.45
CA LEU A 149 11.33 5.51 -2.90
C LEU A 149 11.34 6.99 -2.50
N CYS A 150 10.58 7.80 -3.22
CA CYS A 150 10.39 9.21 -2.92
C CYS A 150 9.08 9.37 -2.13
N GLY A 151 9.17 9.81 -0.87
CA GLY A 151 8.04 9.88 0.06
C GLY A 151 8.12 8.85 1.18
N PRO A 152 7.02 8.61 1.92
CA PRO A 152 5.67 9.12 1.70
C PRO A 152 5.53 10.63 1.96
N TYR A 153 4.48 11.23 1.39
CA TYR A 153 4.10 12.64 1.62
C TYR A 153 2.63 12.70 2.04
N ASP A 154 2.37 13.29 3.20
CA ASP A 154 0.99 13.47 3.68
C ASP A 154 0.35 14.69 3.02
N LEU A 155 -0.77 14.46 2.35
CA LEU A 155 -1.51 15.49 1.60
C LEU A 155 -2.97 15.49 2.04
N ASN A 156 -3.50 16.66 2.41
CA ASN A 156 -4.89 16.82 2.82
C ASN A 156 -5.83 16.98 1.62
N THR A 157 -5.94 15.94 0.80
CA THR A 157 -6.82 15.89 -0.37
C THR A 157 -7.15 14.43 -0.72
N SER A 158 -8.09 14.20 -1.63
CA SER A 158 -8.46 12.85 -2.05
C SER A 158 -7.51 12.31 -3.13
N ALA A 159 -7.30 10.99 -3.15
CA ALA A 159 -6.45 10.34 -4.15
C ALA A 159 -6.79 10.68 -5.61
N PRO A 160 -8.08 10.78 -6.04
CA PRO A 160 -8.41 11.20 -7.40
C PRO A 160 -7.88 12.59 -7.76
N ARG A 161 -7.84 13.53 -6.82
CA ARG A 161 -7.28 14.87 -7.06
C ARG A 161 -5.78 14.85 -7.31
N LEU A 162 -5.04 13.95 -6.65
CA LEU A 162 -3.63 13.74 -6.97
C LEU A 162 -3.47 13.17 -8.37
N VAL A 163 -4.27 12.16 -8.73
CA VAL A 163 -4.20 11.55 -10.06
C VAL A 163 -4.52 12.59 -11.15
N GLU A 164 -5.57 13.38 -10.97
CA GLU A 164 -5.89 14.52 -11.87
C GLU A 164 -4.73 15.50 -11.98
N ASN A 165 -4.11 15.88 -10.85
CA ASN A 165 -2.98 16.79 -10.85
C ASN A 165 -1.76 16.22 -11.59
N PHE A 166 -1.43 14.94 -11.39
CA PHE A 166 -0.29 14.30 -12.07
C PHE A 166 -0.50 14.15 -13.59
N LEU A 167 -1.75 14.04 -14.04
CA LEU A 167 -2.09 13.86 -15.46
C LEU A 167 -2.33 15.18 -16.20
N ASP A 168 -2.49 16.30 -15.49
CA ASP A 168 -2.75 17.60 -16.07
C ASP A 168 -1.45 18.36 -16.40
N LEU A 169 -1.24 18.72 -17.66
CA LEU A 169 -0.08 19.55 -18.06
C LEU A 169 -0.35 21.06 -17.92
N SER A 170 -1.63 21.47 -17.83
CA SER A 170 -2.01 22.88 -17.94
C SER A 170 -1.51 23.73 -16.76
N HIS A 171 -1.28 23.12 -15.60
CA HIS A 171 -0.75 23.83 -14.43
C HIS A 171 0.77 24.10 -14.49
N PHE A 172 1.52 23.54 -15.45
CA PHE A 172 2.99 23.67 -15.50
C PHE A 172 3.45 25.14 -15.60
N GLY A 173 2.80 25.95 -16.44
CA GLY A 173 3.14 27.37 -16.62
C GLY A 173 2.78 28.27 -15.45
N PHE A 174 2.05 27.76 -14.44
CA PHE A 174 1.53 28.55 -13.33
C PHE A 174 2.03 28.09 -11.97
N VAL A 175 2.00 26.78 -11.70
CA VAL A 175 2.41 26.17 -10.42
C VAL A 175 3.90 25.81 -10.44
N HIS A 176 4.43 25.43 -11.61
CA HIS A 176 5.82 25.01 -11.79
C HIS A 176 6.61 25.99 -12.65
N GLU A 177 6.24 27.29 -12.59
CA GLU A 177 6.86 28.36 -13.35
C GLU A 177 8.38 28.41 -13.08
N GLY A 178 9.18 28.40 -14.15
CA GLY A 178 10.64 28.36 -14.10
C GLY A 178 11.26 26.96 -13.98
N TRP A 179 10.47 25.93 -13.67
CA TRP A 179 10.93 24.55 -13.52
C TRP A 179 10.41 23.64 -14.64
N LEU A 180 9.09 23.56 -14.78
CA LEU A 180 8.41 22.70 -15.77
C LEU A 180 7.64 23.51 -16.82
N GLY A 181 7.46 24.82 -16.64
CA GLY A 181 6.76 25.67 -17.60
C GLY A 181 7.04 27.16 -17.41
N GLU A 182 6.41 28.00 -18.24
CA GLU A 182 6.46 29.45 -18.16
C GLU A 182 5.08 30.03 -18.50
N ARG A 183 4.68 31.09 -17.80
CA ARG A 183 3.36 31.72 -17.96
C ARG A 183 3.12 32.26 -19.37
N GLY A 184 4.17 32.75 -20.02
CA GLY A 184 4.13 33.21 -21.41
C GLY A 184 3.91 32.10 -22.44
N HIS A 185 4.08 30.83 -22.04
CA HIS A 185 3.96 29.64 -22.89
C HIS A 185 2.99 28.61 -22.28
N ALA A 186 1.86 29.07 -21.73
CA ALA A 186 0.90 28.21 -21.00
C ALA A 186 0.04 27.28 -21.88
N GLN A 187 0.10 27.42 -23.22
CA GLN A 187 -0.68 26.56 -24.11
C GLN A 187 -0.15 25.12 -24.08
N VAL A 188 -1.07 24.17 -23.85
CA VAL A 188 -0.79 22.72 -23.93
C VAL A 188 -1.47 22.12 -25.16
N GLN A 189 -0.80 21.14 -25.77
CA GLN A 189 -1.40 20.25 -26.75
C GLN A 189 -1.83 18.98 -26.03
N THR A 190 -3.13 18.68 -26.05
CA THR A 190 -3.74 17.61 -25.24
C THR A 190 -3.55 16.20 -25.81
N GLY A 191 -2.83 16.05 -26.92
CA GLY A 191 -2.52 14.74 -27.49
C GLY A 191 -3.74 13.93 -27.92
N THR A 192 -3.57 12.61 -28.05
CA THR A 192 -4.64 11.61 -28.22
C THR A 192 -4.75 10.75 -26.96
N VAL A 193 -5.98 10.40 -26.59
CA VAL A 193 -6.25 9.45 -25.51
C VAL A 193 -6.65 8.12 -26.13
N GLU A 194 -5.92 7.07 -25.79
CA GLU A 194 -6.11 5.72 -26.28
C GLU A 194 -6.34 4.78 -25.09
N GLU A 195 -7.03 3.67 -25.30
CA GLU A 195 -7.02 2.58 -24.32
C GLU A 195 -5.63 1.94 -24.30
N GLY A 196 -5.15 1.64 -23.09
CA GLY A 196 -3.90 0.92 -22.89
C GLY A 196 -3.99 -0.50 -23.48
N VAL A 197 -2.82 -1.07 -23.81
CA VAL A 197 -2.72 -2.46 -24.27
C VAL A 197 -3.41 -3.38 -23.23
N ASP A 198 -4.18 -4.35 -23.72
CA ASP A 198 -4.98 -5.29 -22.90
C ASP A 198 -6.06 -4.64 -22.01
N GLY A 199 -6.47 -3.40 -22.30
CA GLY A 199 -7.49 -2.67 -21.53
C GLY A 199 -6.97 -2.14 -20.18
N ALA A 200 -5.65 -2.09 -20.00
CA ALA A 200 -5.00 -1.61 -18.78
C ALA A 200 -4.98 -0.07 -18.69
N GLY A 201 -6.16 0.54 -18.59
CA GLY A 201 -6.34 1.98 -18.37
C GLY A 201 -6.26 2.83 -19.64
N LEU A 202 -5.91 4.11 -19.46
CA LEU A 202 -5.83 5.11 -20.54
C LEU A 202 -4.37 5.55 -20.75
N VAL A 203 -3.99 5.72 -22.01
CA VAL A 203 -2.68 6.22 -22.42
C VAL A 203 -2.87 7.53 -23.17
N VAL A 204 -2.16 8.58 -22.75
CA VAL A 204 -2.10 9.85 -23.48
C VAL A 204 -0.83 9.88 -24.34
N ARG A 205 -0.98 10.02 -25.65
CA ARG A 205 0.13 10.17 -26.63
C ARG A 205 0.15 11.56 -27.21
N ASP A 206 1.33 12.00 -27.64
CA ASP A 206 1.51 13.30 -28.31
C ASP A 206 1.01 14.52 -27.52
N ALA A 207 0.88 14.40 -26.20
CA ALA A 207 0.66 15.53 -25.32
C ALA A 207 1.96 16.34 -25.21
N ARG A 208 1.87 17.65 -25.39
CA ARG A 208 3.04 18.54 -25.39
C ARG A 208 2.77 19.77 -24.55
N ALA A 209 3.77 20.13 -23.74
CA ALA A 209 3.85 21.39 -23.04
C ALA A 209 5.24 21.99 -23.27
N TRP A 210 5.33 23.32 -23.26
CA TRP A 210 6.61 24.00 -23.34
C TRP A 210 7.36 23.88 -22.00
N GLN A 211 8.66 23.59 -22.04
CA GLN A 211 9.51 23.56 -20.84
C GLN A 211 10.68 24.54 -20.98
N PRO A 212 11.04 25.28 -19.93
CA PRO A 212 12.19 26.16 -19.95
C PRO A 212 13.49 25.35 -20.06
N ARG A 213 14.50 25.89 -20.75
CA ARG A 213 15.84 25.30 -20.74
C ARG A 213 16.43 25.41 -19.32
N VAL A 214 16.56 24.27 -18.65
CA VAL A 214 17.08 24.13 -17.28
C VAL A 214 18.51 24.70 -17.12
N ALA A 215 19.30 24.76 -18.20
CA ALA A 215 20.70 25.21 -18.20
C ALA A 215 20.94 26.72 -17.99
N LYS A 216 19.94 27.51 -17.59
CA LYS A 216 20.13 28.95 -17.29
C LYS A 216 20.35 29.26 -15.80
N TYR A 217 20.24 28.27 -14.92
CA TYR A 217 20.31 28.47 -13.47
C TYR A 217 21.39 27.63 -12.75
N PHE A 218 22.33 27.04 -13.50
CA PHE A 218 23.56 26.43 -12.97
C PHE A 218 24.78 26.99 -13.70
#